data_AF-A0A537YGE4-F1
#
_entry.id   AF-A0A537YGE4-F1
#
_cell.length_a   1.000
_cell.length_b   1.000
_cell.length_c   1.000
_cell.angle_alpha   90.00
_cell.angle_beta   90.00
_cell.angle_gamma   90.00
#
_symmetry.space_group_name_H-M   'P 1'
#
loop_
_entity.id
_entity.type
_entity.pdbx_description
1 polymer ?
#
loop_
_entity_poly.entity_id
_entity_poly.type
_entity_poly.pdbx_seq_one_letter_code
_entity_poly.pdbx_strand_id
1 'polypeptide(L)'
;MNDRATVAVQLGRDPRGDVAVVARCPFGLPLVIRTSPRLDDGTPFPTLYYLTCPVAVREIGRLEAAGTMRELEARLSNDEQLRAAYERAHRRYIEQRDAIEDLQEPSSAGGMPSRVKCLHALYAHERADANPIGAIVRDRIEPLDCPGPCVQESDGAVSATPGHPGFGGKKRRG
;
A
#
# COMPACT_ATOMS: atom_id res chain seq x y z
N MET A 1 -11.50 -7.95 -16.96
CA MET A 1 -11.58 -7.30 -15.64
C MET A 1 -10.94 -5.92 -15.66
N ASN A 2 -11.73 -4.89 -15.34
CA ASN A 2 -11.30 -3.49 -15.28
C ASN A 2 -10.53 -3.21 -13.97
N ASP A 3 -9.33 -2.62 -14.06
CA ASP A 3 -8.49 -2.34 -12.88
C ASP A 3 -9.12 -1.33 -11.92
N ARG A 4 -9.69 -0.21 -12.43
CA ARG A 4 -10.33 0.80 -11.58
C ARG A 4 -11.52 0.22 -10.83
N ALA A 5 -12.37 -0.56 -11.51
CA ALA A 5 -13.50 -1.26 -10.88
C ALA A 5 -13.03 -2.27 -9.82
N THR A 6 -11.95 -3.00 -10.11
CA THR A 6 -11.35 -3.93 -9.16
C THR A 6 -10.84 -3.21 -7.92
N VAL A 7 -10.10 -2.11 -8.10
CA VAL A 7 -9.61 -1.26 -7.02
C VAL A 7 -10.77 -0.70 -6.20
N ALA A 8 -11.87 -0.28 -6.84
CA ALA A 8 -13.05 0.22 -6.13
C ALA A 8 -13.66 -0.84 -5.19
N VAL A 9 -13.76 -2.08 -5.65
CA VAL A 9 -14.22 -3.21 -4.82
C VAL A 9 -13.23 -3.52 -3.70
N GLN A 10 -11.93 -3.56 -4.00
CA GLN A 10 -10.86 -3.81 -3.03
C GLN A 10 -10.84 -2.77 -1.90
N LEU A 11 -11.04 -1.49 -2.24
CA LEU A 11 -11.09 -0.38 -1.29
C LEU A 11 -12.44 -0.26 -0.58
N GLY A 12 -13.51 -0.83 -1.15
CA GLY A 12 -14.89 -0.64 -0.72
C GLY A 12 -15.42 0.79 -0.93
N ARG A 13 -14.81 1.54 -1.87
CA ARG A 13 -15.14 2.92 -2.25
C ARG A 13 -14.51 3.22 -3.61
N ASP A 14 -15.03 4.23 -4.33
CA ASP A 14 -14.36 4.69 -5.57
C ASP A 14 -12.95 5.23 -5.25
N PRO A 15 -11.91 4.83 -6.00
CA PRO A 15 -10.57 5.39 -5.83
C PRO A 15 -10.55 6.86 -6.23
N ARG A 16 -9.86 7.68 -5.43
CA ARG A 16 -9.70 9.11 -5.70
C ARG A 16 -8.59 9.33 -6.72
N GLY A 17 -8.79 10.28 -7.61
CA GLY A 17 -7.83 10.65 -8.65
C GLY A 17 -7.49 9.51 -9.61
N ASP A 18 -6.31 9.64 -10.22
CA ASP A 18 -5.80 8.67 -11.18
C ASP A 18 -5.35 7.39 -10.49
N VAL A 19 -5.60 6.28 -11.16
CA VAL A 19 -5.26 4.93 -10.69
C VAL A 19 -4.35 4.28 -11.71
N ALA A 20 -3.07 4.16 -11.39
CA ALA A 20 -2.13 3.36 -12.15
C ALA A 20 -1.72 2.13 -11.34
N VAL A 21 -2.03 0.92 -11.82
CA VAL A 21 -1.59 -0.32 -11.15
C VAL A 21 -0.08 -0.48 -11.35
N VAL A 22 0.68 -0.46 -10.26
CA VAL A 22 2.15 -0.59 -10.28
C VAL A 22 2.64 -1.94 -9.78
N ALA A 23 1.79 -2.70 -9.09
CA ALA A 23 2.07 -4.08 -8.71
C ALA A 23 0.80 -4.92 -8.75
N ARG A 24 0.94 -6.21 -9.11
CA ARG A 24 -0.15 -7.20 -9.10
C ARG A 24 0.17 -8.36 -8.17
N CYS A 25 -0.87 -8.98 -7.62
CA CYS A 25 -0.75 -10.22 -6.86
C CYS A 25 -0.63 -11.44 -7.80
N PRO A 26 -0.37 -12.66 -7.29
CA PRO A 26 -0.26 -13.86 -8.11
C PRO A 26 -1.49 -14.19 -8.97
N PHE A 27 -2.68 -13.70 -8.60
CA PHE A 27 -3.90 -13.84 -9.40
C PHE A 27 -4.08 -12.75 -10.48
N GLY A 28 -3.07 -11.90 -10.70
CA GLY A 28 -3.13 -10.82 -11.69
C GLY A 28 -3.97 -9.61 -11.26
N LEU A 29 -4.49 -9.59 -10.03
CA LEU A 29 -5.30 -8.48 -9.51
C LEU A 29 -4.41 -7.36 -8.95
N PRO A 30 -4.88 -6.09 -8.95
CA PRO A 30 -4.15 -4.98 -8.36
C PRO A 30 -3.72 -5.27 -6.92
N LEU A 31 -2.43 -5.11 -6.67
CA LEU A 31 -1.82 -5.17 -5.33
C LEU A 31 -1.57 -3.74 -4.83
N VAL A 32 -0.86 -2.95 -5.64
CA VAL A 32 -0.53 -1.56 -5.35
C VAL A 32 -0.91 -0.68 -6.53
N ILE A 33 -1.48 0.46 -6.22
CA ILE A 33 -1.71 1.55 -7.17
C ILE A 33 -0.78 2.72 -6.86
N ARG A 34 -0.40 3.44 -7.91
CA ARG A 34 0.14 4.79 -7.81
C ARG A 34 -1.01 5.79 -7.99
N THR A 35 -1.07 6.77 -7.11
CA THR A 35 -2.09 7.82 -7.10
C THR A 35 -1.49 9.19 -7.45
N SER A 36 -2.33 10.18 -7.74
CA SER A 36 -1.91 11.56 -7.87
C SER A 36 -1.34 12.11 -6.55
N PRO A 37 -0.31 12.99 -6.57
CA PRO A 37 0.24 13.63 -5.38
C PRO A 37 -0.74 14.54 -4.64
N ARG A 38 -1.81 15.00 -5.31
CA ARG A 38 -2.92 15.76 -4.71
C ARG A 38 -4.26 15.05 -4.89
N LEU A 39 -5.17 15.34 -3.97
CA LEU A 39 -6.61 15.12 -4.13
C LEU A 39 -7.21 16.17 -5.09
N ASP A 40 -8.44 15.91 -5.54
CA ASP A 40 -9.19 16.82 -6.43
C ASP A 40 -9.41 18.23 -5.82
N ASP A 41 -9.37 18.34 -4.49
CA ASP A 41 -9.45 19.61 -3.74
C ASP A 41 -8.09 20.31 -3.55
N GLY A 42 -7.02 19.77 -4.14
CA GLY A 42 -5.65 20.28 -4.04
C GLY A 42 -4.88 19.85 -2.78
N THR A 43 -5.51 19.11 -1.86
CA THR A 43 -4.83 18.63 -0.65
C THR A 43 -3.75 17.62 -1.01
N PRO A 44 -2.51 17.74 -0.48
CA PRO A 44 -1.48 16.70 -0.63
C PRO A 44 -1.99 15.33 -0.18
N PHE A 45 -1.91 14.34 -1.08
CA PHE A 45 -2.27 12.98 -0.75
C PHE A 45 -1.16 12.33 0.09
N PRO A 46 -1.48 11.59 1.16
CA PRO A 46 -0.49 11.22 2.16
C PRO A 46 0.51 10.14 1.69
N THR A 47 0.30 9.55 0.51
CA THR A 47 1.23 8.59 -0.08
C THR A 47 1.07 8.45 -1.60
N LEU A 48 2.17 8.30 -2.33
CA LEU A 48 2.20 8.06 -3.78
C LEU A 48 1.79 6.62 -4.12
N TYR A 49 2.06 5.67 -3.23
CA TYR A 49 1.79 4.24 -3.42
C TYR A 49 0.77 3.75 -2.40
N TYR A 50 -0.34 3.23 -2.89
CA TYR A 50 -1.46 2.81 -2.06
C TYR A 50 -1.72 1.31 -2.23
N LEU A 51 -1.70 0.58 -1.11
CA LEU A 51 -2.01 -0.84 -1.07
C LEU A 51 -3.51 -1.06 -1.19
N THR A 52 -3.95 -1.85 -2.17
CA THR A 52 -5.37 -2.15 -2.41
C THR A 52 -5.71 -3.60 -2.11
N CYS A 53 -4.78 -4.55 -2.24
CA CYS A 53 -5.07 -5.97 -2.03
C CYS A 53 -5.61 -6.24 -0.61
N PRO A 54 -6.84 -6.78 -0.48
CA PRO A 54 -7.49 -6.92 0.82
C PRO A 54 -6.81 -7.98 1.72
N VAL A 55 -6.15 -8.98 1.14
CA VAL A 55 -5.38 -9.99 1.91
C VAL A 55 -4.11 -9.38 2.48
N ALA A 56 -3.32 -8.66 1.65
CA ALA A 56 -2.12 -7.99 2.13
C ALA A 56 -2.45 -6.93 3.20
N VAL A 57 -3.53 -6.15 3.01
CA VAL A 57 -4.00 -5.18 4.01
C VAL A 57 -4.27 -5.86 5.37
N ARG A 58 -4.94 -7.02 5.34
CA ARG A 58 -5.24 -7.79 6.55
C ARG A 58 -3.99 -8.34 7.24
N GLU A 59 -3.08 -8.97 6.50
CA GLU A 59 -1.85 -9.54 7.08
C GLU A 59 -0.95 -8.46 7.67
N ILE A 60 -0.80 -7.35 6.97
CA ILE A 60 -0.05 -6.20 7.49
C ILE A 60 -0.73 -5.62 8.73
N GLY A 61 -2.06 -5.53 8.73
CA GLY A 61 -2.81 -5.10 9.92
C GLY A 61 -2.55 -6.00 11.15
N ARG A 62 -2.35 -7.31 10.95
CA ARG A 62 -1.94 -8.23 12.04
C ARG A 62 -0.54 -7.93 12.54
N LEU A 63 0.42 -7.66 11.64
CA LEU A 63 1.77 -7.27 12.03
C LEU A 63 1.78 -5.97 12.84
N GLU A 64 1.04 -4.95 12.39
CA GLU A 64 0.92 -3.67 13.10
C GLU A 64 0.28 -3.86 14.49
N ALA A 65 -0.80 -4.65 14.58
CA ALA A 65 -1.44 -4.98 15.85
C ALA A 65 -0.51 -5.75 16.80
N ALA A 66 0.40 -6.58 16.26
CA ALA A 66 1.43 -7.28 17.03
C ALA A 66 2.60 -6.39 17.47
N GLY A 67 2.60 -5.10 17.14
CA GLY A 67 3.63 -4.15 17.56
C GLY A 67 4.86 -4.07 16.65
N THR A 68 4.79 -4.67 15.45
CA THR A 68 5.92 -4.71 14.48
C THR A 68 6.43 -3.31 14.12
N MET A 69 5.57 -2.29 14.12
CA MET A 69 6.02 -0.91 13.87
C MET A 69 7.05 -0.45 14.90
N ARG A 70 6.81 -0.69 16.20
CA ARG A 70 7.73 -0.29 17.28
C ARG A 70 9.05 -1.07 17.21
N GLU A 71 8.97 -2.35 16.86
CA GLU A 71 10.14 -3.20 16.63
C GLU A 71 11.03 -2.60 15.50
N LEU A 72 10.40 -2.22 14.38
CA LEU A 72 11.12 -1.67 13.24
C LEU A 72 11.63 -0.24 13.49
N GLU A 73 10.94 0.58 14.28
CA GLU A 73 11.45 1.88 14.74
C GLU A 73 12.70 1.74 15.62
N ALA A 74 12.68 0.79 16.56
CA ALA A 74 13.83 0.49 17.40
C ALA A 74 15.00 -0.01 16.55
N ARG A 75 14.75 -0.90 15.58
CA ARG A 75 15.78 -1.37 14.66
C ARG A 75 16.36 -0.24 13.81
N LEU A 76 15.51 0.61 13.22
CA LEU A 76 15.94 1.76 12.41
C LEU A 76 16.85 2.71 13.19
N SER A 77 16.61 2.88 14.49
CA SER A 77 17.39 3.76 15.36
C SER A 77 18.77 3.20 15.71
N ASN A 78 18.96 1.88 15.63
CA ASN A 78 20.20 1.19 16.01
C ASN A 78 21.01 0.66 14.82
N ASP A 79 20.43 0.63 13.62
CA ASP A 79 21.04 0.09 12.41
C ASP A 79 21.29 1.22 11.38
N GLU A 80 22.53 1.68 11.37
CA GLU A 80 23.00 2.76 10.48
C GLU A 80 22.85 2.41 9.00
N GLN A 81 23.06 1.14 8.63
CA GLN A 81 22.94 0.69 7.25
C GLN A 81 21.48 0.72 6.79
N LEU A 82 20.57 0.24 7.65
CA LEU A 82 19.13 0.31 7.41
C LEU A 82 18.66 1.76 7.28
N ARG A 83 19.10 2.65 8.18
CA ARG A 83 18.77 4.08 8.13
C ARG A 83 19.23 4.72 6.82
N ALA A 84 20.48 4.52 6.42
CA ALA A 84 21.00 5.05 5.18
C ALA A 84 20.27 4.50 3.94
N ALA A 85 19.87 3.21 3.96
CA ALA A 85 19.08 2.62 2.89
C ALA A 85 17.65 3.21 2.82
N TYR A 86 17.04 3.46 3.98
CA TYR A 86 15.71 4.03 4.08
C TYR A 86 15.68 5.51 3.64
N GLU A 87 16.71 6.29 3.98
CA GLU A 87 16.92 7.65 3.49
C GLU A 87 17.08 7.69 1.95
N ARG A 88 17.82 6.73 1.37
CA ARG A 88 17.92 6.59 -0.10
C ARG A 88 16.57 6.28 -0.74
N ALA A 89 15.80 5.36 -0.13
CA ALA A 89 14.46 5.03 -0.62
C ALA A 89 13.51 6.24 -0.54
N HIS A 90 13.58 7.02 0.54
CA HIS A 90 12.80 8.26 0.65
C HIS A 90 13.16 9.27 -0.44
N ARG A 91 14.46 9.48 -0.74
CA ARG A 91 14.85 10.43 -1.78
C ARG A 91 14.28 10.05 -3.14
N ARG A 92 14.38 8.78 -3.54
CA ARG A 92 13.76 8.28 -4.78
C ARG A 92 12.25 8.45 -4.79
N TYR A 93 11.58 8.18 -3.68
CA TYR A 93 10.15 8.39 -3.55
C TYR A 93 9.75 9.85 -3.79
N ILE A 94 10.52 10.81 -3.26
CA ILE A 94 10.28 12.24 -3.48
C ILE A 94 10.54 12.62 -4.93
N GLU A 95 11.64 12.16 -5.51
CA GLU A 95 11.94 12.37 -6.95
C GLU A 95 10.80 11.85 -7.84
N GLN A 96 10.27 10.65 -7.55
CA GLN A 96 9.16 10.06 -8.31
C GLN A 96 7.83 10.81 -8.10
N ARG A 97 7.57 11.31 -6.90
CA ARG A 97 6.39 12.13 -6.61
C ARG A 97 6.47 13.47 -7.34
N ASP A 98 7.59 14.16 -7.22
CA ASP A 98 7.78 15.52 -7.75
C ASP A 98 7.91 15.53 -9.27
N ALA A 99 8.31 14.41 -9.88
CA ALA A 99 8.23 14.20 -11.33
C ALA A 99 6.78 14.15 -11.86
N ILE A 100 5.79 13.86 -11.01
CA ILE A 100 4.36 13.92 -11.36
C ILE A 100 3.84 15.33 -11.06
N GLU A 101 4.08 15.79 -9.84
CA GLU A 101 3.72 17.14 -9.40
C GLU A 101 4.63 17.56 -8.23
N ASP A 102 5.36 18.65 -8.41
CA ASP A 102 6.18 19.25 -7.35
C ASP A 102 5.28 19.86 -6.27
N LEU A 103 5.20 19.18 -5.12
CA LEU A 103 4.42 19.65 -3.98
C LEU A 103 5.12 20.76 -3.19
N GLN A 104 6.39 21.05 -3.48
CA GLN A 104 7.28 21.92 -2.70
C GLN A 104 7.41 21.49 -1.23
N GLU A 105 7.10 20.22 -0.93
CA GLU A 105 7.17 19.63 0.41
C GLU A 105 8.34 18.64 0.52
N PRO A 106 9.35 18.90 1.37
CA PRO A 106 10.56 18.07 1.42
C PRO A 106 10.34 16.69 2.03
N SER A 107 9.21 16.46 2.71
CA SER A 107 8.93 15.22 3.44
C SER A 107 7.72 14.52 2.86
N SER A 108 7.75 13.18 2.89
CA SER A 108 6.53 12.40 2.76
C SER A 108 5.74 12.45 4.08
N ALA A 109 4.41 12.54 4.01
CA ALA A 109 3.58 12.48 5.22
C ALA A 109 3.87 11.20 6.02
N GLY A 110 3.77 11.23 7.35
CA GLY A 110 3.90 10.04 8.19
C GLY A 110 5.32 9.67 8.64
N GLY A 111 6.26 10.62 8.58
CA GLY A 111 7.47 10.57 9.40
C GLY A 111 8.70 9.91 8.76
N MET A 112 8.68 9.54 7.48
CA MET A 112 9.92 9.15 6.83
C MET A 112 10.87 10.37 6.71
N PRO A 113 12.21 10.17 6.71
CA PRO A 113 12.90 8.89 6.89
C PRO A 113 13.23 8.60 8.36
N SER A 114 12.85 9.47 9.29
CA SER A 114 13.24 9.38 10.71
C SER A 114 12.32 8.49 11.56
N ARG A 115 11.13 8.15 11.07
CA ARG A 115 10.15 7.26 11.69
C ARG A 115 9.61 6.25 10.69
N VAL A 116 9.06 5.17 11.23
CA VAL A 116 8.41 4.13 10.44
C VAL A 116 6.97 4.56 10.17
N LYS A 117 6.66 4.84 8.90
CA LYS A 117 5.28 5.03 8.43
C LYS A 117 4.50 3.71 8.60
N CYS A 118 3.17 3.75 8.48
CA CYS A 118 2.37 2.52 8.46
C CYS A 118 2.95 1.49 7.48
N LEU A 119 2.93 0.24 7.88
CA LEU A 119 3.54 -0.86 7.14
C LEU A 119 2.82 -1.09 5.80
N HIS A 120 1.55 -0.70 5.68
CA HIS A 120 0.84 -0.73 4.40
C HIS A 120 1.52 0.15 3.36
N ALA A 121 1.93 1.36 3.74
CA ALA A 121 2.58 2.29 2.82
C ALA A 121 4.00 1.86 2.49
N LEU A 122 4.74 1.28 3.46
CA LEU A 122 6.10 0.82 3.23
C LEU A 122 6.15 -0.45 2.38
N TYR A 123 5.24 -1.40 2.61
CA TYR A 123 5.06 -2.54 1.73
C TYR A 123 4.60 -2.10 0.34
N ALA A 124 3.64 -1.16 0.24
CA ALA A 124 3.22 -0.60 -1.05
C ALA A 124 4.40 0.03 -1.81
N HIS A 125 5.24 0.79 -1.09
CA HIS A 125 6.47 1.35 -1.63
C HIS A 125 7.36 0.23 -2.15
N GLU A 126 7.77 -0.76 -1.33
CA GLU A 126 8.62 -1.89 -1.76
C GLU A 126 8.11 -2.61 -3.01
N ARG A 127 6.78 -2.77 -3.13
CA ARG A 127 6.17 -3.44 -4.28
C ARG A 127 6.19 -2.58 -5.55
N ALA A 128 6.40 -1.27 -5.44
CA ALA A 128 6.48 -0.32 -6.55
C ALA A 128 7.92 0.15 -6.86
N ASP A 129 8.74 0.36 -5.82
CA ASP A 129 10.18 0.67 -5.85
C ASP A 129 10.83 0.20 -4.53
N ALA A 130 12.14 -0.08 -4.53
CA ALA A 130 12.81 -0.66 -3.36
C ALA A 130 12.66 0.20 -2.08
N ASN A 131 12.18 -0.40 -1.00
CA ASN A 131 12.11 0.16 0.34
C ASN A 131 12.56 -0.90 1.37
N PRO A 132 13.65 -0.67 2.13
CA PRO A 132 14.22 -1.72 2.98
C PRO A 132 13.30 -2.15 4.13
N ILE A 133 12.46 -1.26 4.65
CA ILE A 133 11.47 -1.63 5.68
C ILE A 133 10.31 -2.38 5.03
N GLY A 134 9.86 -1.93 3.86
CA GLY A 134 8.87 -2.64 3.06
C GLY A 134 9.31 -4.06 2.67
N ALA A 135 10.60 -4.26 2.38
CA ALA A 135 11.19 -5.57 2.14
C ALA A 135 11.10 -6.49 3.36
N ILE A 136 11.39 -5.97 4.56
CA ILE A 136 11.20 -6.74 5.81
C ILE A 136 9.72 -7.13 6.00
N VAL A 137 8.79 -6.23 5.69
CA VAL A 137 7.35 -6.54 5.77
C VAL A 137 6.97 -7.60 4.74
N ARG A 138 7.47 -7.48 3.50
CA ARG A 138 7.25 -8.45 2.43
C ARG A 138 7.68 -9.85 2.86
N ASP A 139 8.89 -9.98 3.39
CA ASP A 139 9.45 -11.27 3.80
C ASP A 139 8.65 -11.92 4.96
N ARG A 140 7.87 -11.13 5.73
CA ARG A 140 7.00 -11.64 6.80
C ARG A 140 5.62 -12.10 6.32
N ILE A 141 5.11 -11.54 5.23
CA ILE A 141 3.73 -11.79 4.77
C ILE A 141 3.64 -12.57 3.45
N GLU A 142 4.73 -12.65 2.69
CA GLU A 142 4.78 -13.39 1.43
C GLU A 142 5.33 -14.82 1.61
N PRO A 143 4.79 -15.81 0.87
CA PRO A 143 3.65 -15.70 -0.04
C PRO A 143 2.34 -15.44 0.71
N LEU A 144 1.47 -14.60 0.13
CA LEU A 144 0.15 -14.34 0.69
C LEU A 144 -0.71 -15.61 0.57
N ASP A 145 -1.19 -16.12 1.70
CA ASP A 145 -2.12 -17.26 1.75
C ASP A 145 -3.52 -16.85 1.30
N CYS A 146 -3.69 -16.73 -0.02
CA CYS A 146 -4.89 -16.25 -0.66
C CYS A 146 -5.53 -17.41 -1.45
N PRO A 147 -6.79 -17.80 -1.15
CA PRO A 147 -7.40 -19.01 -1.70
C PRO A 147 -7.83 -18.87 -3.18
N GLY A 148 -7.81 -17.66 -3.73
CA GLY A 148 -8.22 -17.39 -5.10
C GLY A 148 -8.35 -15.90 -5.40
N PRO A 149 -8.91 -15.53 -6.57
CA PRO A 149 -9.24 -14.15 -6.89
C PRO A 149 -10.20 -13.53 -5.85
N CYS A 150 -9.83 -12.36 -5.33
CA CYS A 150 -10.66 -11.63 -4.37
C CYS A 150 -11.85 -10.94 -5.01
N VAL A 151 -11.85 -10.77 -6.33
CA VAL A 151 -13.00 -10.24 -7.06
C VAL A 151 -13.41 -11.20 -8.16
N GLN A 152 -14.65 -11.08 -8.57
CA GLN A 152 -15.25 -11.78 -9.70
C GLN A 152 -15.93 -10.77 -10.63
N GLU A 153 -16.03 -11.12 -11.91
CA GLU A 153 -16.70 -10.32 -12.92
C GLU A 153 -17.89 -11.12 -13.47
N SER A 154 -19.09 -10.53 -13.43
CA SER A 154 -20.32 -11.10 -14.00
C SER A 154 -21.11 -9.98 -14.65
N ASP A 155 -21.64 -10.21 -15.86
CA ASP A 155 -22.45 -9.24 -16.60
C ASP A 155 -21.80 -7.85 -16.73
N GLY A 156 -20.47 -7.82 -16.87
CA GLY A 156 -19.68 -6.59 -16.96
C GLY A 156 -19.48 -5.83 -15.64
N ALA A 157 -19.97 -6.35 -14.51
CA ALA A 157 -19.80 -5.77 -13.19
C ALA A 157 -18.75 -6.53 -12.37
N VAL A 158 -17.85 -5.79 -11.71
CA VAL A 158 -16.85 -6.35 -10.77
C VAL A 158 -17.44 -6.32 -9.36
N SER A 159 -17.36 -7.45 -8.64
CA SER A 159 -17.83 -7.57 -7.25
C SER A 159 -16.86 -8.39 -6.41
N ALA A 160 -16.96 -8.28 -5.08
CA ALA A 160 -16.15 -9.08 -4.17
C ALA A 160 -16.55 -10.56 -4.28
N THR A 161 -15.56 -11.45 -4.37
CA THR A 161 -15.81 -12.90 -4.34
C THR A 161 -16.46 -13.27 -3.00
N PRO A 162 -17.66 -13.87 -2.99
CA PRO A 162 -18.35 -14.25 -1.76
C PRO A 162 -17.49 -15.14 -0.87
N GLY A 163 -17.47 -14.85 0.43
CA GLY A 163 -16.69 -15.61 1.40
C GLY A 163 -15.17 -15.42 1.32
N HIS A 164 -14.67 -14.60 0.40
CA HIS A 164 -13.24 -14.38 0.27
C HIS A 164 -12.67 -13.71 1.53
N PRO A 165 -11.61 -14.26 2.14
CA PRO A 165 -11.23 -13.89 3.50
C PRO A 165 -10.62 -12.48 3.56
N GLY A 166 -10.23 -11.90 2.42
CA GLY A 166 -9.81 -10.49 2.32
C GLY A 166 -10.89 -9.47 2.72
N PHE A 167 -12.18 -9.80 2.60
CA PHE A 167 -13.27 -8.87 2.95
C PHE A 167 -13.93 -9.17 4.31
N GLY A 168 -13.44 -10.19 5.03
CA GLY A 168 -13.98 -10.60 6.33
C GLY A 168 -13.68 -9.57 7.42
N GLY A 169 -14.68 -8.77 7.80
CA GLY A 169 -14.53 -7.80 8.89
C GLY A 169 -15.69 -6.82 9.07
N LYS A 170 -16.53 -6.60 8.06
CA LYS A 170 -17.75 -5.79 8.20
C LYS A 170 -18.99 -6.68 8.25
N LYS A 171 -19.39 -7.09 9.46
CA LYS A 171 -20.84 -7.23 9.70
C LYS A 171 -21.42 -5.85 9.36
N ARG A 172 -22.17 -5.77 8.26
CA ARG A 172 -23.02 -4.61 7.98
C ARG A 172 -23.86 -4.41 9.26
N ARG A 173 -23.58 -3.35 10.03
CA ARG A 173 -24.52 -2.93 11.07
C ARG A 173 -25.81 -2.58 10.33
N GLY A 174 -26.85 -3.36 10.61
CA GLY A 174 -28.21 -3.06 10.18
C GLY A 174 -28.75 -1.82 10.86
#